data_AF-A0A0F8YX95-F1
#
_entry.id   AF-A0A0F8YX95-F1
#
_cell.length_a   1.000
_cell.length_b   1.000
_cell.length_c   1.000
_cell.angle_alpha   90.00
_cell.angle_beta   90.00
_cell.angle_gamma   90.00
#
_symmetry.space_group_name_H-M   'P 1'
#
loop_
_entity.id
_entity.type
_entity.pdbx_description
1 polymer ?
#
loop_
_entity_poly.entity_id
_entity_poly.type
_entity_poly.pdbx_seq_one_letter_code
_entity_poly.pdbx_strand_id
1 'polypeptide(L)'
;FKMFPEAEVKFIWLGRNPLASVNGLYDGWLYDRGFYSHNMKGRTILDIKGYSDTYEWSKWWWNFDLPPGWEEYTQAKLQEVCLFQWYTANLTIEEWLSHNWIWTMSRLSVRYEDLITDRVGTIKEISSYLRISYPSLVEDAPIVQATEPPSLGRWKKRKQMLIPLLFDSAPDKLELCNRMGYDPSDVEVWK
;
A
#
# COMPACT_ATOMS: atom_id res chain seq x y z
N PHE A 1 -18.66 -10.07 10.75
CA PHE A 1 -19.49 -9.49 9.67
C PHE A 1 -20.86 -9.04 10.17
N LYS A 2 -20.92 -8.11 11.14
CA LYS A 2 -22.20 -7.65 11.73
C LYS A 2 -23.08 -6.86 10.75
N MET A 3 -22.50 -6.33 9.67
CA MET A 3 -23.19 -5.50 8.68
C MET A 3 -23.74 -6.29 7.47
N PHE A 4 -23.25 -7.52 7.24
CA PHE A 4 -23.62 -8.35 6.09
C PHE A 4 -23.80 -9.81 6.51
N PRO A 5 -24.82 -10.14 7.32
CA PRO A 5 -24.97 -11.46 7.93
C PRO A 5 -25.24 -12.58 6.90
N GLU A 6 -25.89 -12.24 5.78
CA GLU A 6 -26.27 -13.21 4.74
C GLU A 6 -25.31 -13.22 3.53
N ALA A 7 -24.23 -12.44 3.57
CA ALA A 7 -23.31 -12.35 2.43
C ALA A 7 -22.31 -13.52 2.45
N GLU A 8 -22.14 -14.19 1.31
CA GLU A 8 -20.92 -14.95 1.05
C GLU A 8 -19.78 -13.95 0.85
N VAL A 9 -18.92 -13.83 1.86
CA VAL A 9 -17.73 -12.98 1.75
C VAL A 9 -16.61 -13.81 1.13
N LYS A 10 -15.81 -13.17 0.27
CA LYS A 10 -14.57 -13.71 -0.28
C LYS A 10 -13.47 -12.70 0.00
N PHE A 11 -12.34 -13.17 0.50
CA PHE A 11 -11.20 -12.30 0.78
C PHE A 11 -10.18 -12.40 -0.35
N ILE A 12 -9.82 -11.27 -0.94
CA ILE A 12 -8.72 -11.15 -1.90
C ILE A 12 -7.68 -10.24 -1.27
N TRP A 13 -6.47 -10.77 -1.08
CA TRP A 13 -5.34 -9.97 -0.63
C TRP A 13 -4.54 -9.50 -1.83
N LEU A 14 -4.59 -8.20 -2.12
CA LEU A 14 -3.72 -7.59 -3.13
C LEU A 14 -2.41 -7.16 -2.47
N GLY A 15 -1.37 -7.98 -2.64
CA GLY A 15 0.00 -7.67 -2.24
C GLY A 15 0.74 -6.92 -3.34
N ARG A 16 1.65 -6.03 -2.96
CA ARG A 16 2.53 -5.31 -3.88
C ARG A 16 3.92 -5.23 -3.27
N ASN A 17 4.95 -5.15 -4.12
CA ASN A 17 6.32 -4.88 -3.69
C ASN A 17 6.33 -3.77 -2.62
N PRO A 18 6.93 -4.02 -1.43
CA PRO A 18 7.01 -3.05 -0.34
C PRO A 18 7.59 -1.70 -0.78
N LEU A 19 8.73 -1.69 -1.46
CA LEU A 19 9.38 -0.46 -1.91
C LEU A 19 8.57 0.25 -3.02
N ALA A 20 7.89 -0.51 -3.88
CA ALA A 20 6.96 0.06 -4.86
C ALA A 20 5.74 0.71 -4.21
N SER A 21 5.26 0.16 -3.09
CA SER A 21 4.16 0.68 -2.30
C SER A 21 4.57 1.97 -1.58
N VAL A 22 5.70 1.95 -0.86
CA VAL A 22 6.27 3.12 -0.20
C VAL A 22 6.57 4.23 -1.20
N ASN A 23 7.13 3.91 -2.38
CA ASN A 23 7.33 4.89 -3.45
C ASN A 23 6.00 5.51 -3.92
N GLY A 24 4.95 4.69 -4.05
CA GLY A 24 3.62 5.17 -4.46
C GLY A 24 3.00 6.12 -3.43
N LEU A 25 3.10 5.79 -2.14
CA LEU A 25 2.70 6.68 -1.05
C LEU A 25 3.49 7.98 -1.12
N TYR A 26 4.81 7.91 -1.28
CA TYR A 26 5.67 9.09 -1.39
C TYR A 26 5.26 10.00 -2.56
N ASP A 27 5.03 9.42 -3.76
CA ASP A 27 4.55 10.17 -4.93
C ASP A 27 3.17 10.79 -4.68
N GLY A 28 2.29 10.12 -3.94
CA GLY A 28 0.95 10.61 -3.62
C GLY A 28 0.92 11.66 -2.50
N TRP A 29 1.83 11.60 -1.52
CA TRP A 29 1.99 12.65 -0.51
C TRP A 29 2.45 13.96 -1.15
N LEU A 30 3.32 13.89 -2.17
CA LEU A 30 3.79 15.06 -2.91
C LEU A 30 2.85 15.53 -4.02
N TYR A 31 1.71 14.85 -4.21
CA TYR A 31 0.76 15.21 -5.24
C TYR A 31 -0.09 16.42 -4.79
N ASP A 32 -0.01 17.50 -5.56
CA ASP A 32 -0.59 18.81 -5.24
C ASP A 32 -2.09 18.95 -5.59
N ARG A 33 -2.74 17.84 -6.00
CA ARG A 33 -4.15 17.85 -6.43
C ARG A 33 -5.04 16.85 -5.68
N GLY A 34 -4.53 16.14 -4.68
CA GLY A 34 -5.35 15.12 -4.00
C GLY A 34 -4.69 14.42 -2.82
N PHE A 35 -5.37 13.37 -2.36
CA PHE A 35 -4.99 12.51 -1.23
C PHE A 35 -5.01 13.18 0.16
N TYR A 36 -5.57 14.38 0.27
CA TYR A 36 -5.78 15.11 1.53
C TYR A 36 -6.88 14.47 2.40
N SER A 37 -6.56 13.34 3.03
CA SER A 37 -7.54 12.53 3.75
C SER A 37 -7.99 13.14 5.07
N HIS A 38 -7.06 13.78 5.80
CA HIS A 38 -7.32 14.24 7.17
C HIS A 38 -6.86 15.67 7.40
N ASN A 39 -7.81 16.55 7.72
CA ASN A 39 -7.52 17.93 8.12
C ASN A 39 -7.12 17.97 9.61
N MET A 40 -5.89 18.40 9.85
CA MET A 40 -5.25 18.46 11.17
C MET A 40 -5.40 19.82 11.86
N LYS A 41 -6.03 20.80 11.20
CA LYS A 41 -6.23 22.14 11.77
C LYS A 41 -6.97 22.05 13.11
N GLY A 42 -6.39 22.67 14.14
CA GLY A 42 -6.92 22.64 15.51
C GLY A 42 -6.59 21.37 16.31
N ARG A 43 -5.91 20.38 15.70
CA ARG A 43 -5.38 19.19 16.40
C ARG A 43 -3.87 19.27 16.56
N THR A 44 -3.14 19.49 15.47
CA THR A 44 -1.68 19.62 15.49
C THR A 44 -1.20 20.33 14.21
N ILE A 45 0.03 20.83 14.23
CA ILE A 45 0.75 21.32 13.05
C ILE A 45 1.71 20.23 12.60
N LEU A 46 1.64 19.84 11.32
CA LEU A 46 2.58 18.90 10.73
C LEU A 46 3.88 19.63 10.36
N ASP A 47 5.02 19.00 10.68
CA ASP A 47 6.37 19.38 10.25
C ASP A 47 7.08 18.16 9.67
N ILE A 48 6.41 17.50 8.71
CA ILE A 48 6.94 16.32 8.04
C ILE A 48 7.97 16.77 7.01
N LYS A 49 9.23 16.42 7.21
CA LYS A 49 10.35 16.87 6.38
C LYS A 49 10.25 16.30 4.96
N GLY A 50 10.31 17.18 3.97
CA GLY A 50 10.11 16.85 2.56
C GLY A 50 8.64 16.88 2.13
N TYR A 51 7.72 17.32 2.99
CA TYR A 51 6.30 17.53 2.68
C TYR A 51 5.79 18.85 3.24
N SER A 52 5.88 19.07 4.56
CA SER A 52 5.33 20.26 5.24
C SER A 52 6.04 21.56 4.85
N ASP A 53 7.23 21.44 4.25
CA ASP A 53 8.05 22.50 3.66
C ASP A 53 7.69 22.80 2.18
N THR A 54 6.82 22.01 1.55
CA THR A 54 6.48 22.18 0.12
C THR A 54 5.40 23.24 -0.12
N TYR A 55 4.36 23.27 0.72
CA TYR A 55 3.25 24.21 0.60
C TYR A 55 2.71 24.58 1.98
N GLU A 56 2.27 25.82 2.20
CA GLU A 56 1.76 26.25 3.51
C GLU A 56 0.53 25.43 3.99
N TRP A 57 -0.31 24.97 3.07
CA TRP A 57 -1.46 24.13 3.41
C TRP A 57 -1.08 22.71 3.85
N SER A 58 0.10 22.21 3.45
CA SER A 58 0.55 20.83 3.73
C SER A 58 0.80 20.59 5.23
N LYS A 59 1.07 21.66 6.00
CA LYS A 59 1.16 21.64 7.47
C LYS A 59 -0.13 21.21 8.17
N TRP A 60 -1.24 21.15 7.45
CA TRP A 60 -2.57 20.87 7.99
C TRP A 60 -3.24 19.66 7.37
N TRP A 61 -2.59 18.98 6.42
CA TRP A 61 -3.18 17.86 5.70
C TRP A 61 -2.30 16.63 5.80
N TRP A 62 -2.81 15.62 6.48
CA TRP A 62 -2.24 14.27 6.46
C TRP A 62 -2.88 13.46 5.34
N ASN A 63 -2.04 12.79 4.55
CA ASN A 63 -2.50 12.04 3.39
C ASN A 63 -2.64 10.55 3.70
N PHE A 64 -3.58 9.87 3.02
CA PHE A 64 -3.88 8.44 3.17
C PHE A 64 -4.37 8.07 4.59
N ASP A 65 -4.07 6.85 5.03
CA ASP A 65 -4.55 6.29 6.29
C ASP A 65 -3.92 6.98 7.50
N LEU A 66 -4.68 7.08 8.59
CA LEU A 66 -4.25 7.63 9.87
C LEU A 66 -4.20 6.51 10.94
N PRO A 67 -3.23 5.58 10.85
CA PRO A 67 -3.15 4.43 11.74
C PRO A 67 -2.79 4.85 13.18
N PRO A 68 -3.08 4.01 14.20
CA PRO A 68 -2.63 4.26 15.57
C PRO A 68 -1.12 4.53 15.65
N GLY A 69 -0.71 5.54 16.43
CA GLY A 69 0.69 5.96 16.56
C GLY A 69 1.15 6.99 15.53
N TRP A 70 0.27 7.47 14.65
CA TRP A 70 0.60 8.49 13.65
C TRP A 70 1.16 9.79 14.25
N GLU A 71 0.80 10.12 15.50
CA GLU A 71 1.24 11.33 16.20
C GLU A 71 2.77 11.42 16.29
N GLU A 72 3.44 10.26 16.40
CA GLU A 72 4.91 10.13 16.48
C GLU A 72 5.61 10.54 15.17
N TYR A 73 4.86 10.56 14.06
CA TYR A 73 5.37 10.82 12.72
C TYR A 73 5.13 12.25 12.24
N THR A 74 4.53 13.11 13.07
CA THR A 74 4.22 14.50 12.72
C THR A 74 5.44 15.38 12.44
N GLN A 75 6.63 14.94 12.86
CA GLN A 75 7.93 15.62 12.71
C GLN A 75 8.97 14.77 11.94
N ALA A 76 8.54 13.61 11.42
CA ALA A 76 9.40 12.63 10.76
C ALA A 76 9.73 13.05 9.31
N LYS A 77 10.64 12.33 8.66
CA LYS A 77 10.86 12.48 7.22
C LYS A 77 9.73 11.80 6.45
N LEU A 78 9.33 12.35 5.32
CA LEU A 78 8.19 11.83 4.54
C LEU A 78 8.31 10.33 4.23
N GLN A 79 9.50 9.84 3.88
CA GLN A 79 9.68 8.42 3.58
C GLN A 79 9.46 7.51 4.80
N GLU A 80 9.74 7.99 6.02
CA GLU A 80 9.48 7.27 7.26
C GLU A 80 7.97 7.18 7.52
N VAL A 81 7.24 8.27 7.28
CA VAL A 81 5.77 8.28 7.30
C VAL A 81 5.19 7.28 6.32
N CYS A 82 5.69 7.25 5.08
CA CYS A 82 5.24 6.32 4.05
C CYS A 82 5.52 4.86 4.41
N LEU A 83 6.70 4.56 4.97
CA LEU A 83 7.04 3.22 5.44
C LEU A 83 6.11 2.80 6.59
N PHE A 84 5.85 3.70 7.53
CA PHE A 84 4.93 3.46 8.65
C PHE A 84 3.50 3.16 8.17
N GLN A 85 2.98 3.94 7.24
CA GLN A 85 1.65 3.70 6.66
C GLN A 85 1.58 2.37 5.91
N TRP A 86 2.59 2.05 5.09
CA TRP A 86 2.66 0.75 4.42
C TRP A 86 2.70 -0.41 5.42
N TYR A 87 3.55 -0.30 6.44
CA TYR A 87 3.77 -1.34 7.43
C TYR A 87 2.49 -1.60 8.24
N THR A 88 1.91 -0.56 8.82
CA THR A 88 0.71 -0.67 9.66
C THR A 88 -0.49 -1.19 8.90
N ALA A 89 -0.72 -0.74 7.65
CA ALA A 89 -1.80 -1.25 6.82
C ALA A 89 -1.68 -2.76 6.56
N ASN A 90 -0.49 -3.23 6.16
CA ASN A 90 -0.28 -4.65 5.86
C ASN A 90 -0.25 -5.51 7.14
N LEU A 91 0.35 -5.02 8.22
CA LEU A 91 0.34 -5.70 9.51
C LEU A 91 -1.10 -5.88 10.03
N THR A 92 -1.92 -4.83 9.97
CA THR A 92 -3.33 -4.89 10.42
C THR A 92 -4.11 -5.96 9.63
N ILE A 93 -3.87 -6.08 8.32
CA ILE A 93 -4.49 -7.12 7.50
C ILE A 93 -4.01 -8.51 7.95
N GLU A 94 -2.72 -8.71 8.15
CA GLU A 94 -2.18 -10.01 8.59
C GLU A 94 -2.65 -10.40 9.99
N GLU A 95 -2.65 -9.47 10.94
CA GLU A 95 -3.17 -9.67 12.29
C GLU A 95 -4.66 -9.99 12.24
N TRP A 96 -5.43 -9.28 11.42
CA TRP A 96 -6.85 -9.60 11.26
C TRP A 96 -7.01 -11.02 10.72
N LEU A 97 -6.26 -11.40 9.70
CA LEU A 97 -6.30 -12.74 9.11
C LEU A 97 -5.88 -13.83 10.12
N SER A 98 -4.83 -13.62 10.91
CA SER A 98 -4.35 -14.61 11.88
C SER A 98 -5.39 -14.93 12.97
N HIS A 99 -6.17 -13.93 13.39
CA HIS A 99 -7.30 -14.12 14.31
C HIS A 99 -8.56 -14.69 13.64
N ASN A 100 -8.56 -14.82 12.32
CA ASN A 100 -9.70 -15.18 11.48
C ASN A 100 -9.36 -16.34 10.53
N TRP A 101 -8.96 -17.48 11.10
CA TRP A 101 -8.37 -18.63 10.38
C TRP A 101 -9.15 -19.09 9.14
N ILE A 102 -10.49 -19.07 9.18
CA ILE A 102 -11.32 -19.48 8.04
C ILE A 102 -11.03 -18.63 6.80
N TRP A 103 -10.84 -17.33 7.00
CA TRP A 103 -10.51 -16.36 5.95
C TRP A 103 -9.05 -16.48 5.51
N THR A 104 -8.15 -16.82 6.42
CA THR A 104 -6.75 -17.11 6.10
C THR A 104 -6.61 -18.29 5.16
N MET A 105 -7.36 -19.37 5.38
CA MET A 105 -7.29 -20.54 4.51
C MET A 105 -8.06 -20.37 3.21
N SER A 106 -9.11 -19.55 3.19
CA SER A 106 -9.97 -19.39 2.03
C SER A 106 -9.63 -18.17 1.17
N ARG A 107 -8.54 -17.44 1.43
CA ARG A 107 -8.19 -16.23 0.66
C ARG A 107 -7.58 -16.54 -0.69
N LEU A 108 -7.73 -15.61 -1.63
CA LEU A 108 -6.89 -15.50 -2.82
C LEU A 108 -5.84 -14.43 -2.60
N SER A 109 -4.56 -14.77 -2.77
CA SER A 109 -3.46 -13.80 -2.78
C SER A 109 -3.14 -13.41 -4.21
N VAL A 110 -3.20 -12.12 -4.51
CA VAL A 110 -2.92 -11.55 -5.84
C VAL A 110 -1.75 -10.61 -5.72
N ARG A 111 -0.78 -10.70 -6.63
CA ARG A 111 0.29 -9.73 -6.73
C ARG A 111 -0.08 -8.62 -7.69
N TYR A 112 0.20 -7.38 -7.30
CA TYR A 112 0.03 -6.23 -8.17
C TYR A 112 0.87 -6.33 -9.46
N GLU A 113 2.05 -6.93 -9.37
CA GLU A 113 2.93 -7.11 -10.51
C GLU A 113 2.29 -8.02 -11.56
N ASP A 114 1.56 -9.07 -11.13
CA ASP A 114 0.84 -9.97 -12.02
C ASP A 114 -0.32 -9.23 -12.72
N LEU A 115 -1.04 -8.34 -12.03
CA LEU A 115 -2.07 -7.50 -12.64
C LEU A 115 -1.54 -6.56 -13.73
N ILE A 116 -0.26 -6.17 -13.68
CA ILE A 116 0.37 -5.38 -14.73
C ILE A 116 0.87 -6.27 -15.86
N THR A 117 1.48 -7.41 -15.56
CA THR A 117 2.13 -8.25 -16.58
C THR A 117 1.21 -9.23 -17.27
N ASP A 118 0.18 -9.74 -16.57
CA ASP A 118 -0.82 -10.67 -17.08
C ASP A 118 -2.21 -10.33 -16.52
N ARG A 119 -2.70 -9.14 -16.86
CA ARG A 119 -4.02 -8.66 -16.41
C ARG A 119 -5.14 -9.66 -16.70
N VAL A 120 -5.16 -10.24 -17.91
CA VAL A 120 -6.23 -11.15 -18.34
C VAL A 120 -6.19 -12.43 -17.51
N GLY A 121 -5.02 -13.05 -17.34
CA GLY A 121 -4.85 -14.24 -16.52
C GLY A 121 -5.23 -14.00 -15.06
N THR A 122 -4.70 -12.93 -14.46
CA THR A 122 -5.00 -12.60 -13.06
C THR A 122 -6.49 -12.32 -12.83
N ILE A 123 -7.17 -11.61 -13.74
CA ILE A 123 -8.61 -11.35 -13.59
C ILE A 123 -9.44 -12.62 -13.83
N LYS A 124 -9.01 -13.53 -14.69
CA LYS A 124 -9.66 -14.86 -14.83
C LYS A 124 -9.54 -15.67 -13.54
N GLU A 125 -8.38 -15.66 -12.90
CA GLU A 125 -8.18 -16.31 -11.59
C GLU A 125 -9.09 -15.70 -10.52
N ILE A 126 -9.12 -14.37 -10.41
CA ILE A 126 -10.02 -13.66 -9.49
C ILE A 126 -11.49 -14.01 -9.78
N SER A 127 -11.91 -14.02 -11.05
CA SER A 127 -13.28 -14.34 -11.45
C SER A 127 -13.66 -15.77 -11.07
N SER A 128 -12.75 -16.72 -11.27
CA SER A 128 -12.91 -18.13 -10.87
C SER A 128 -13.07 -18.26 -9.35
N TYR A 129 -12.21 -17.61 -8.58
CA TYR A 129 -12.27 -17.59 -7.11
C TYR A 129 -13.58 -17.00 -6.59
N LEU A 130 -14.05 -15.91 -7.20
CA LEU A 130 -15.32 -15.25 -6.89
C LEU A 130 -16.54 -16.01 -7.44
N ARG A 131 -16.35 -17.03 -8.28
CA ARG A 131 -17.41 -17.78 -8.97
C ARG A 131 -18.31 -16.90 -9.84
N ILE A 132 -17.71 -15.92 -10.51
CA ILE A 132 -18.39 -15.01 -11.44
C ILE A 132 -17.87 -15.21 -12.86
N SER A 133 -18.65 -14.79 -13.84
CA SER A 133 -18.20 -14.73 -15.23
C SER A 133 -17.10 -13.68 -15.40
N TYR A 134 -16.15 -13.97 -16.29
CA TYR A 134 -15.10 -13.02 -16.66
C TYR A 134 -15.74 -11.72 -17.20
N PRO A 135 -15.39 -10.53 -16.66
CA PRO A 135 -15.98 -9.28 -17.10
C PRO A 135 -15.44 -8.87 -18.48
N SER A 136 -16.33 -8.39 -19.35
CA SER A 136 -15.98 -8.02 -20.73
C SER A 136 -15.14 -6.74 -20.88
N LEU A 137 -15.14 -5.87 -19.86
CA LEU A 137 -14.50 -4.53 -19.92
C LEU A 137 -13.10 -4.49 -19.30
N VAL A 138 -12.48 -5.64 -19.02
CA VAL A 138 -11.20 -5.72 -18.30
C VAL A 138 -10.04 -5.16 -19.12
N GLU A 139 -10.06 -5.41 -20.43
CA GLU A 139 -8.97 -5.01 -21.33
C GLU A 139 -8.95 -3.49 -21.56
N ASP A 140 -10.14 -2.88 -21.66
CA ASP A 140 -10.33 -1.45 -21.93
C ASP A 140 -10.51 -0.58 -20.68
N ALA A 141 -10.34 -1.16 -19.49
CA ALA A 141 -10.55 -0.44 -18.24
C ALA A 141 -9.61 0.79 -18.14
N PRO A 142 -10.15 2.01 -17.93
CA PRO A 142 -9.32 3.20 -17.86
C PRO A 142 -8.45 3.20 -16.61
N ILE A 143 -7.24 3.74 -16.72
CA ILE A 143 -6.40 4.00 -15.56
C ILE A 143 -6.97 5.22 -14.84
N VAL A 144 -7.45 5.01 -13.61
CA VAL A 144 -7.99 6.05 -12.74
C VAL A 144 -7.14 6.18 -11.49
N GLN A 145 -7.10 7.37 -10.88
CA GLN A 145 -6.43 7.62 -9.59
C GLN A 145 -4.95 7.21 -9.56
N ALA A 146 -4.21 7.50 -10.63
CA ALA A 146 -2.78 7.22 -10.73
C ALA A 146 -1.99 8.52 -10.95
N THR A 147 -0.91 8.71 -10.19
CA THR A 147 0.01 9.85 -10.37
C THR A 147 0.85 9.72 -11.64
N GLU A 148 1.13 8.48 -12.06
CA GLU A 148 1.77 8.12 -13.33
C GLU A 148 1.22 6.74 -13.77
N PRO A 149 1.35 6.36 -15.05
CA PRO A 149 0.96 5.04 -15.53
C PRO A 149 1.60 3.89 -14.70
N PRO A 150 0.87 2.80 -14.42
CA PRO A 150 1.43 1.60 -13.79
C PRO A 150 2.64 1.07 -14.55
N SER A 151 3.77 0.93 -13.85
CA SER A 151 4.95 0.27 -14.39
C SER A 151 5.72 -0.42 -13.28
N LEU A 152 6.43 -1.48 -13.68
CA LEU A 152 7.32 -2.22 -12.79
C LEU A 152 8.56 -1.38 -12.49
N GLY A 153 9.05 -1.50 -11.27
CA GLY A 153 10.37 -1.03 -10.85
C GLY A 153 10.44 0.47 -10.65
N ARG A 154 9.31 1.21 -10.61
CA ARG A 154 9.32 2.67 -10.38
C ARG A 154 10.10 3.08 -9.15
N TRP A 155 10.05 2.26 -8.09
CA TRP A 155 10.80 2.48 -6.85
C TRP A 155 12.32 2.55 -7.06
N LYS A 156 12.84 1.94 -8.13
CA LYS A 156 14.28 1.93 -8.44
C LYS A 156 14.84 3.35 -8.64
N LYS A 157 13.99 4.31 -9.06
CA LYS A 157 14.36 5.74 -9.15
C LYS A 157 14.74 6.35 -7.80
N ARG A 158 14.25 5.77 -6.70
CA ARG A 158 14.52 6.18 -5.31
C ARG A 158 15.24 5.10 -4.49
N LYS A 159 15.88 4.11 -5.13
CA LYS A 159 16.47 2.96 -4.42
C LYS A 159 17.48 3.34 -3.34
N GLN A 160 18.29 4.38 -3.59
CA GLN A 160 19.31 4.87 -2.65
C GLN A 160 18.70 5.41 -1.35
N MET A 161 17.45 5.86 -1.39
CA MET A 161 16.69 6.30 -0.21
C MET A 161 15.90 5.15 0.40
N LEU A 162 15.22 4.36 -0.43
CA LEU A 162 14.23 3.37 0.00
C LEU A 162 14.85 2.08 0.55
N ILE A 163 15.98 1.62 -0.01
CA ILE A 163 16.63 0.41 0.49
C ILE A 163 17.18 0.64 1.90
N PRO A 164 18.03 1.64 2.18
CA PRO A 164 18.51 1.87 3.55
C PRO A 164 17.36 2.10 4.52
N LEU A 165 16.35 2.88 4.12
CA LEU A 165 15.16 3.10 4.93
C LEU A 165 14.49 1.79 5.39
N LEU A 166 14.36 0.79 4.51
CA LEU A 166 13.76 -0.50 4.88
C LEU A 166 14.71 -1.34 5.75
N PHE A 167 15.99 -1.42 5.40
CA PHE A 167 16.95 -2.28 6.10
C PHE A 167 17.42 -1.74 7.45
N ASP A 168 17.47 -0.42 7.61
CA ASP A 168 17.81 0.26 8.86
C ASP A 168 16.59 0.40 9.80
N SER A 169 15.41 0.01 9.33
CA SER A 169 14.19 0.00 10.14
C SER A 169 14.11 -1.22 11.07
N ALA A 170 13.07 -1.27 11.89
CA ALA A 170 12.88 -2.41 12.80
C ALA A 170 12.74 -3.75 12.03
N PRO A 171 13.26 -4.87 12.56
CA PRO A 171 13.25 -6.17 11.89
C PRO A 171 11.86 -6.68 11.47
N ASP A 172 10.82 -6.22 12.17
CA ASP A 172 9.42 -6.55 11.91
C ASP A 172 8.96 -6.23 10.48
N LYS A 173 9.50 -5.18 9.87
CA LYS A 173 9.19 -4.77 8.49
C LYS A 173 9.80 -5.73 7.47
N LEU A 174 11.02 -6.20 7.71
CA LEU A 174 11.68 -7.19 6.87
C LEU A 174 10.97 -8.56 6.96
N GLU A 175 10.50 -8.92 8.15
CA GLU A 175 9.71 -10.13 8.35
C GLU A 175 8.37 -10.04 7.58
N LEU A 176 7.69 -8.89 7.66
CA LEU A 176 6.47 -8.65 6.90
C LEU A 176 6.71 -8.74 5.38
N CYS A 177 7.84 -8.22 4.87
CA CYS A 177 8.20 -8.37 3.46
C CYS A 177 8.25 -9.87 3.06
N ASN A 178 8.92 -10.70 3.87
CA ASN A 178 9.01 -12.14 3.63
C ASN A 178 7.63 -12.80 3.61
N ARG A 179 6.75 -12.48 4.57
CA ARG A 179 5.39 -13.05 4.64
C ARG A 179 4.51 -12.62 3.46
N MET A 180 4.78 -11.43 2.89
CA MET A 180 4.17 -10.96 1.65
C MET A 180 4.77 -11.58 0.37
N GLY A 181 5.77 -12.46 0.48
CA GLY A 181 6.42 -13.12 -0.65
C GLY A 181 7.55 -12.30 -1.29
N TYR A 182 8.12 -11.35 -0.55
CA TYR A 182 9.24 -10.51 -0.96
C TYR A 182 10.45 -10.75 -0.06
N ASP A 183 11.38 -11.60 -0.51
CA ASP A 183 12.62 -11.88 0.22
C ASP A 183 13.56 -10.65 0.17
N PRO A 184 13.85 -10.00 1.32
CA PRO A 184 14.73 -8.84 1.36
C PRO A 184 16.14 -9.13 0.86
N SER A 185 16.65 -10.37 0.97
CA SER A 185 17.99 -10.70 0.46
C SER A 185 18.13 -10.51 -1.05
N ASP A 186 17.00 -10.56 -1.76
CA ASP A 186 16.88 -10.41 -3.22
C ASP A 186 16.25 -9.06 -3.63
N VAL A 187 16.35 -8.02 -2.78
CA VAL A 187 15.68 -6.71 -3.01
C VAL A 187 15.96 -6.08 -4.38
N GLU A 188 17.14 -6.30 -4.96
CA GLU A 188 17.52 -5.74 -6.27
C GLU A 188 16.70 -6.31 -7.44
N VAL A 189 16.18 -7.53 -7.30
CA VAL A 189 15.33 -8.17 -8.32
C VAL A 189 13.85 -7.88 -8.15
N TRP A 190 13.45 -7.22 -7.06
CA TRP A 190 12.05 -6.85 -6.85
C TRP A 190 11.54 -5.96 -8.00
N LYS A 191 10.40 -6.36 -8.56
CA LYS A 191 9.73 -5.69 -9.68
C LYS A 191 8.77 -4.62 -9.21
#